data_AF-A0A059Y3Y5-F1
#
_entry.id   AF-A0A059Y3Y5-F1
#
_cell.length_a   1.000
_cell.length_b   1.000
_cell.length_c   1.000
_cell.angle_alpha   90.00
_cell.angle_beta   90.00
_cell.angle_gamma   90.00
#
_symmetry.space_group_name_H-M   'P 1'
#
loop_
_entity.id
_entity.type
_entity.pdbx_description
1 polymer ?
#
loop_
_entity_poly.entity_id
_entity_poly.type
_entity_poly.pdbx_seq_one_letter_code
_entity_poly.pdbx_strand_id
1 'polypeptide(L)'
;MSSNNFVLSYSNLTSEQQRMIDLVREGKNVLVNACIGSGKTTAIQVLCNELPKTKKILYLTYNKLLKLDAKNKIKNKNVTTTNYHGFAYGILKRNNIKTSGNDAIKNYLKTDIVPGNYDILVLDEYQDINTEISYLLTRIKMHNPNIQIVAVGDMDQKIYDATTLKADEFISNFLVKYEKISFTQSFRMPKEHGAMLGRVWNKKIVGVNENCEIEYKTKDEIVQFLSTQNPKDILCLGSRRGLITEVLNELENNYSEKFNKETVYASIQDEEKTVEPEKDSAIFTTFDSSKGLERPICVVFDWSYWYYKWRLEQYNTNPTIIKNIFAVAASRGKRKIIFVNEYYDLLDEHTLKNCPTIEEQPERLYRISDMFDHKFSENLNDVYNCLDVDLIDIGDNSTINIKPNDNLIDLSPCIGIYQEVSYFNSYNIKKEIEFQLMIEGSKWKENYKNFVAQRDTVNDLILFLTAMETNQMRYIKQATVDFVNEYDKELIH
;
A
#
# COMPACT_ATOMS: atom_id res chain seq x y z
N MET A 1 -20.35 18.02 4.10
CA MET A 1 -19.85 19.34 4.52
C MET A 1 -18.74 19.75 3.57
N SER A 2 -18.95 20.86 2.87
CA SER A 2 -18.00 21.46 1.94
C SER A 2 -16.67 21.75 2.65
N SER A 3 -15.59 21.19 2.12
CA SER A 3 -14.23 21.46 2.56
C SER A 3 -13.88 22.91 2.23
N ASN A 4 -14.05 23.82 3.18
CA ASN A 4 -13.36 25.10 3.13
C ASN A 4 -11.87 24.83 2.94
N ASN A 5 -11.27 25.44 1.91
CA ASN A 5 -9.84 25.46 1.61
C ASN A 5 -9.07 26.23 2.71
N PHE A 6 -9.13 25.75 3.94
CA PHE A 6 -8.30 26.26 5.03
C PHE A 6 -6.87 25.79 4.76
N VAL A 7 -6.04 26.70 4.27
CA VAL A 7 -4.62 26.45 4.09
C VAL A 7 -3.96 26.78 5.41
N LEU A 8 -3.51 25.73 6.10
CA LEU A 8 -2.76 25.87 7.35
C LEU A 8 -1.53 26.76 7.11
N SER A 9 -1.26 27.63 8.08
CA SER A 9 -0.08 28.48 8.11
C SER A 9 0.85 28.07 9.25
N TYR A 10 2.03 28.68 9.30
CA TYR A 10 3.02 28.47 10.36
C TYR A 10 2.43 28.55 11.78
N SER A 11 1.53 29.50 12.04
CA SER A 11 0.94 29.72 13.36
C SER A 11 -0.05 28.63 13.80
N ASN A 12 -0.53 27.80 12.87
CA ASN A 12 -1.41 26.68 13.19
C ASN A 12 -0.65 25.39 13.55
N LEU A 13 0.67 25.36 13.35
CA LEU A 13 1.50 24.20 13.60
C LEU A 13 1.86 24.05 15.09
N THR A 14 2.19 22.83 15.49
CA THR A 14 2.77 22.58 16.82
C THR A 14 4.16 23.19 16.96
N SER A 15 4.62 23.39 18.19
CA SER A 15 5.99 23.86 18.45
C SER A 15 7.07 22.96 17.82
N GLU A 16 6.85 21.65 17.76
CA GLU A 16 7.76 20.69 17.13
C GLU A 16 7.85 20.88 15.61
N GLN A 17 6.68 21.04 14.96
CA GLN A 17 6.60 21.30 13.52
C GLN A 17 7.11 22.71 13.16
N GLN A 18 6.83 23.71 13.99
CA GLN A 18 7.39 25.06 13.87
C GLN A 18 8.92 25.03 13.96
N ARG A 19 9.47 24.30 14.93
CA ARG A 19 10.92 24.14 15.10
C ARG A 19 11.58 23.54 13.86
N MET A 20 10.92 22.59 13.19
CA MET A 20 11.40 22.07 11.90
C MET A 20 11.62 23.21 10.90
N ILE A 21 10.58 24.03 10.69
CA ILE A 21 10.61 25.13 9.72
C ILE A 21 11.66 26.17 10.09
N ASP A 22 11.80 26.49 11.37
CA ASP A 22 12.83 27.42 11.86
C ASP A 22 14.24 26.92 11.57
N LEU A 23 14.53 25.66 11.85
CA LEU A 23 15.83 25.05 11.52
C LEU A 23 16.13 25.09 10.03
N VAL A 24 15.11 24.88 9.19
CA VAL A 24 15.27 24.98 7.73
C VAL A 24 15.54 26.43 7.32
N ARG A 25 14.87 27.41 7.92
CA ARG A 25 15.14 28.85 7.70
C ARG A 25 16.54 29.26 8.14
N GLU A 26 17.07 28.63 9.20
CA GLU A 26 18.47 28.77 9.65
C GLU A 26 19.49 28.14 8.66
N GLY A 27 19.03 27.45 7.61
CA GLY A 27 19.88 26.81 6.60
C GLY A 27 20.40 25.42 7.00
N LYS A 28 19.82 24.80 8.03
CA LYS A 28 20.27 23.48 8.52
C LYS A 28 19.59 22.33 7.78
N ASN A 29 20.31 21.22 7.62
CA ASN A 29 19.70 19.94 7.25
C ASN A 29 18.90 19.40 8.43
N VAL A 30 17.74 18.81 8.18
CA VAL A 30 16.83 18.35 9.25
C VAL A 30 16.35 16.93 8.98
N LEU A 31 16.53 16.06 9.98
CA LEU A 31 15.92 14.74 10.03
C LEU A 31 14.81 14.74 11.07
N VAL A 32 13.57 14.50 10.62
CA VAL A 32 12.40 14.46 11.50
C VAL A 32 11.99 13.01 11.72
N ASN A 33 12.02 12.58 12.99
CA ASN A 33 11.37 11.34 13.42
C ASN A 33 9.92 11.64 13.83
N ALA A 34 8.98 11.39 12.94
CA ALA A 34 7.61 11.87 13.10
C ALA A 34 6.62 10.73 13.34
N CYS A 35 6.06 10.68 14.55
CA CYS A 35 5.16 9.60 14.96
C CYS A 35 3.92 9.51 14.06
N ILE A 36 3.18 8.41 14.18
CA ILE A 36 1.99 8.15 13.37
C ILE A 36 0.94 9.25 13.60
N GLY A 37 0.31 9.73 12.53
CA GLY A 37 -0.70 10.78 12.61
C GLY A 37 -0.20 12.15 13.07
N SER A 38 1.11 12.41 13.02
CA SER A 38 1.70 13.70 13.46
C SER A 38 1.59 14.85 12.47
N GLY A 39 0.91 14.67 11.33
CA GLY A 39 0.80 15.71 10.31
C GLY A 39 2.10 15.96 9.52
N LYS A 40 2.90 14.90 9.27
CA LYS A 40 4.13 14.94 8.44
C LYS A 40 3.95 15.75 7.15
N THR A 41 3.08 15.28 6.27
CA THR A 41 2.81 15.90 4.97
C THR A 41 2.28 17.32 5.12
N THR A 42 1.44 17.59 6.13
CA THR A 42 0.94 18.94 6.43
C THR A 42 2.09 19.89 6.80
N ALA A 43 3.01 19.47 7.68
CA ALA A 43 4.16 20.27 8.06
C ALA A 43 5.09 20.55 6.88
N ILE A 44 5.30 19.57 5.99
CA ILE A 44 6.05 19.76 4.74
C ILE A 44 5.36 20.76 3.79
N GLN A 45 4.04 20.67 3.64
CA GLN A 45 3.28 21.59 2.80
C GLN A 45 3.39 23.03 3.31
N VAL A 46 3.30 23.24 4.62
CA VAL A 46 3.50 24.56 5.24
C VAL A 46 4.95 25.01 5.05
N LEU A 47 5.94 24.15 5.31
CA LEU A 47 7.36 24.44 5.05
C LEU A 47 7.58 25.00 3.63
N CYS A 48 7.05 24.31 2.62
CA CYS A 48 7.20 24.72 1.21
C CYS A 48 6.57 26.09 0.91
N ASN A 49 5.49 26.46 1.60
CA ASN A 49 4.83 27.76 1.47
C ASN A 49 5.54 28.88 2.24
N GLU A 50 6.22 28.53 3.34
CA GLU A 50 6.88 29.46 4.26
C GLU A 50 8.32 29.81 3.84
N LEU A 51 8.90 29.05 2.91
CA LEU A 51 10.25 29.28 2.41
C LEU A 51 10.29 30.38 1.33
N PRO A 52 11.40 31.15 1.24
CA PRO A 52 11.53 32.25 0.29
C PRO A 52 11.33 31.82 -1.16
N LYS A 53 10.63 32.65 -1.95
CA LYS A 53 10.39 32.43 -3.39
C LYS A 53 11.67 32.33 -4.23
N THR A 54 12.79 32.82 -3.69
CA THR A 54 14.12 32.79 -4.32
C THR A 54 14.76 31.40 -4.29
N LYS A 55 14.31 30.49 -3.42
CA LYS A 55 14.84 29.13 -3.29
C LYS A 55 14.11 28.17 -4.22
N LYS A 56 14.79 27.35 -5.01
CA LYS A 56 14.18 26.27 -5.79
C LYS A 56 14.05 25.03 -4.93
N ILE A 57 12.82 24.55 -4.74
CA ILE A 57 12.52 23.43 -3.84
C ILE A 57 12.10 22.22 -4.67
N LEU A 58 12.76 21.07 -4.45
CA LEU A 58 12.31 19.77 -4.94
C LEU A 58 11.66 19.02 -3.79
N TYR A 59 10.35 18.79 -3.90
CA TYR A 59 9.61 17.98 -2.93
C TYR A 59 9.27 16.62 -3.55
N LEU A 60 9.88 15.56 -3.02
CA LEU A 60 9.66 14.17 -3.40
C LEU A 60 8.69 13.50 -2.42
N THR A 61 7.46 13.24 -2.90
CA THR A 61 6.40 12.57 -2.15
C THR A 61 6.51 11.05 -2.27
N TYR A 62 6.09 10.33 -1.22
CA TYR A 62 6.05 8.87 -1.21
C TYR A 62 5.22 8.26 -2.36
N ASN A 63 3.98 8.73 -2.59
CA ASN A 63 3.09 8.16 -3.60
C ASN A 63 2.36 9.21 -4.46
N LYS A 64 1.66 8.74 -5.50
CA LYS A 64 0.91 9.57 -6.46
C LYS A 64 -0.23 10.36 -5.80
N LEU A 65 -0.91 9.80 -4.80
CA LEU A 65 -2.01 10.48 -4.11
C LEU A 65 -1.51 11.67 -3.29
N LEU A 66 -0.41 11.50 -2.55
CA LEU A 66 0.24 12.56 -1.78
C LEU A 66 0.78 13.67 -2.70
N LYS A 67 1.32 13.31 -3.87
CA LYS A 67 1.70 14.27 -4.92
C LYS A 67 0.52 15.15 -5.34
N LEU A 68 -0.66 14.57 -5.58
CA LEU A 68 -1.84 15.32 -6.00
C LEU A 68 -2.35 16.25 -4.87
N ASP A 69 -2.41 15.76 -3.63
CA ASP A 69 -2.79 16.56 -2.47
C ASP A 69 -1.82 17.74 -2.25
N ALA A 70 -0.52 17.47 -2.29
CA ALA A 70 0.51 18.49 -2.11
C ALA A 70 0.49 19.56 -3.22
N LYS A 71 0.24 19.19 -4.47
CA LYS A 71 0.07 20.16 -5.57
C LYS A 71 -1.12 21.09 -5.36
N ASN A 72 -2.20 20.63 -4.73
CA ASN A 72 -3.36 21.46 -4.45
C ASN A 72 -3.14 22.43 -3.29
N LYS A 73 -2.30 22.06 -2.30
CA LYS A 73 -2.10 22.84 -1.06
C LYS A 73 -0.87 23.75 -1.09
N ILE A 74 0.16 23.40 -1.85
CA ILE A 74 1.36 24.22 -2.01
C ILE A 74 1.09 25.30 -3.06
N LYS A 75 1.10 26.56 -2.64
CA LYS A 75 0.84 27.73 -3.49
C LYS A 75 2.12 28.30 -4.11
N ASN A 76 3.28 27.92 -3.57
CA ASN A 76 4.56 28.49 -3.97
C ASN A 76 5.04 27.90 -5.30
N LYS A 77 5.22 28.76 -6.32
CA LYS A 77 5.48 28.33 -7.72
C LYS A 77 6.91 27.83 -7.97
N ASN A 78 7.83 28.11 -7.06
CA ASN A 78 9.22 27.64 -7.02
C ASN A 78 9.37 26.22 -6.45
N VAL A 79 8.26 25.56 -6.09
CA VAL A 79 8.26 24.18 -5.57
C VAL A 79 7.92 23.20 -6.69
N THR A 80 8.83 22.29 -6.98
CA THR A 80 8.59 21.13 -7.84
C THR A 80 8.08 19.97 -6.99
N THR A 81 6.77 19.73 -7.03
CA THR A 81 6.13 18.62 -6.31
C THR A 81 5.93 17.41 -7.22
N THR A 82 6.61 16.31 -6.91
CA THR A 82 6.45 15.02 -7.62
C THR A 82 6.80 13.84 -6.70
N ASN A 83 6.52 12.61 -7.12
CA ASN A 83 7.08 11.40 -6.52
C ASN A 83 8.37 10.99 -7.24
N TYR A 84 9.11 10.02 -6.68
CA TYR A 84 10.41 9.55 -7.18
C TYR A 84 10.37 9.11 -8.65
N HIS A 85 9.49 8.17 -9.02
CA HIS A 85 9.33 7.73 -10.42
C HIS A 85 8.87 8.86 -11.34
N GLY A 86 7.95 9.72 -10.88
CA GLY A 86 7.47 10.86 -11.67
C GLY A 86 8.53 11.92 -11.94
N PHE A 87 9.53 12.04 -11.06
CA PHE A 87 10.70 12.90 -11.28
C PHE A 87 11.52 12.38 -12.46
N ALA A 88 11.96 11.12 -12.39
CA ALA A 88 12.75 10.48 -13.42
C ALA A 88 12.01 10.41 -14.78
N TYR A 89 10.74 9.98 -14.76
CA TYR A 89 9.87 9.92 -15.94
C TYR A 89 9.73 11.30 -16.60
N GLY A 90 9.54 12.35 -15.80
CA GLY A 90 9.43 13.72 -16.31
C GLY A 90 10.69 14.20 -17.00
N ILE A 91 11.88 13.79 -16.55
CA ILE A 91 13.16 14.12 -17.19
C ILE A 91 13.31 13.34 -18.51
N LEU A 92 13.10 12.03 -18.49
CA LEU A 92 13.18 11.18 -19.68
C LEU A 92 12.23 11.64 -20.79
N LYS A 93 10.98 11.92 -20.43
CA LYS A 93 9.96 12.40 -21.38
C LYS A 93 10.36 13.72 -22.06
N ARG A 94 10.95 14.67 -21.31
CA ARG A 94 11.43 15.95 -21.89
C ARG A 94 12.60 15.77 -22.85
N ASN A 95 13.30 14.64 -22.77
CA ASN A 95 14.41 14.28 -23.65
C ASN A 95 14.00 13.23 -24.70
N ASN A 96 12.70 13.02 -24.92
CA ASN A 96 12.15 12.06 -25.88
C ASN A 96 12.60 10.60 -25.68
N ILE A 97 12.95 10.22 -24.45
CA ILE A 97 13.30 8.84 -24.11
C ILE A 97 12.03 8.12 -23.62
N LYS A 98 11.66 7.05 -24.32
CA LYS A 98 10.51 6.20 -23.94
C LYS A 98 10.87 5.34 -22.72
N THR A 99 9.96 5.26 -21.77
CA THR A 99 10.09 4.40 -20.58
C THR A 99 8.71 4.06 -20.05
N SER A 100 8.58 2.95 -19.33
CA SER A 100 7.44 2.67 -18.46
C SER A 100 7.53 3.56 -17.20
N GLY A 101 6.43 3.64 -16.44
CA GLY A 101 6.42 4.35 -15.16
C GLY A 101 7.28 3.66 -14.09
N ASN A 102 7.27 2.33 -14.06
CA ASN A 102 8.01 1.52 -13.10
C ASN A 102 9.52 1.60 -13.37
N ASP A 103 9.94 1.50 -14.64
CA ASP A 103 11.37 1.54 -15.02
C ASP A 103 11.95 2.95 -15.11
N ALA A 104 11.17 3.98 -14.79
CA ALA A 104 11.58 5.37 -15.03
C ALA A 104 12.88 5.74 -14.30
N ILE A 105 13.07 5.28 -13.06
CA ILE A 105 14.30 5.59 -12.31
C ILE A 105 15.48 4.80 -12.88
N LYS A 106 15.35 3.49 -13.08
CA LYS A 106 16.35 2.61 -13.72
C LYS A 106 16.82 3.16 -15.06
N ASN A 107 15.87 3.53 -15.93
CA ASN A 107 16.19 4.09 -17.24
C ASN A 107 16.83 5.47 -17.13
N TYR A 108 16.40 6.32 -16.20
CA TYR A 108 17.04 7.61 -15.96
C TYR A 108 18.48 7.45 -15.49
N LEU A 109 18.74 6.50 -14.58
CA LEU A 109 20.06 6.20 -14.04
C LEU A 109 21.06 5.71 -15.11
N LYS A 110 20.57 5.15 -16.22
CA LYS A 110 21.41 4.78 -17.39
C LYS A 110 21.79 5.95 -18.30
N THR A 111 21.24 7.14 -18.07
CA THR A 111 21.54 8.35 -18.86
C THR A 111 22.52 9.27 -18.12
N ASP A 112 23.14 10.19 -18.86
CA ASP A 112 23.94 11.30 -18.31
C ASP A 112 23.11 12.60 -18.14
N ILE A 113 21.78 12.52 -18.21
CA ILE A 113 20.91 13.69 -18.14
C ILE A 113 20.92 14.26 -16.72
N VAL A 114 21.23 15.55 -16.61
CA VAL A 114 21.29 16.24 -15.31
C VAL A 114 19.90 16.42 -14.67
N PRO A 115 19.78 16.29 -13.33
CA PRO A 115 18.50 16.37 -12.61
C PRO A 115 17.93 17.79 -12.48
N GLY A 116 18.72 18.83 -12.81
CA GLY A 116 18.38 20.23 -12.62
C GLY A 116 18.83 20.79 -11.25
N ASN A 117 18.74 22.12 -11.13
CA ASN A 117 19.27 22.87 -9.99
C ASN A 117 18.20 23.11 -8.91
N TYR A 118 18.49 22.71 -7.68
CA TYR A 118 17.63 22.84 -6.50
C TYR A 118 18.43 23.31 -5.28
N ASP A 119 17.87 24.26 -4.54
CA ASP A 119 18.45 24.75 -3.29
C ASP A 119 18.06 23.87 -2.10
N ILE A 120 16.87 23.28 -2.14
CA ILE A 120 16.29 22.50 -1.04
C ILE A 120 15.65 21.22 -1.58
N LEU A 121 15.98 20.08 -0.98
CA LEU A 121 15.38 18.77 -1.22
C LEU A 121 14.56 18.35 0.00
N VAL A 122 13.28 18.07 -0.21
CA VAL A 122 12.37 17.58 0.83
C VAL A 122 11.94 16.15 0.50
N LEU A 123 12.15 15.24 1.45
CA LEU A 123 11.83 13.81 1.34
C LEU A 123 10.71 13.46 2.32
N ASP A 124 9.59 12.94 1.80
CA ASP A 124 8.51 12.34 2.63
C ASP A 124 8.71 10.83 2.75
N GLU A 125 8.34 10.28 3.91
CA GLU A 125 8.47 8.87 4.30
C GLU A 125 9.85 8.26 3.96
N TYR A 126 10.93 8.88 4.45
CA TYR A 126 12.32 8.44 4.13
C TYR A 126 12.61 6.97 4.48
N GLN A 127 11.87 6.37 5.42
CA GLN A 127 12.05 4.98 5.82
C GLN A 127 11.75 3.97 4.71
N ASP A 128 11.03 4.40 3.65
CA ASP A 128 10.67 3.58 2.49
C ASP A 128 11.62 3.78 1.29
N ILE A 129 12.74 4.48 1.48
CA ILE A 129 13.79 4.56 0.45
C ILE A 129 14.38 3.16 0.22
N ASN A 130 14.34 2.72 -1.03
CA ASN A 130 15.00 1.49 -1.51
C ASN A 130 16.29 1.81 -2.28
N THR A 131 17.00 0.76 -2.69
CA THR A 131 18.27 0.88 -3.44
C THR A 131 18.19 1.79 -4.66
N GLU A 132 17.18 1.61 -5.51
CA GLU A 132 17.00 2.41 -6.73
C GLU A 132 16.76 3.89 -6.43
N ILE A 133 15.88 4.18 -5.44
CA ILE A 133 15.62 5.55 -4.98
C ILE A 133 16.91 6.16 -4.39
N SER A 134 17.71 5.39 -3.67
CA SER A 134 18.97 5.87 -3.08
C SER A 134 19.96 6.35 -4.15
N TYR A 135 20.05 5.66 -5.29
CA TYR A 135 20.89 6.06 -6.42
C TYR A 135 20.36 7.33 -7.09
N LEU A 136 19.04 7.45 -7.24
CA LEU A 136 18.42 8.69 -7.74
C LEU A 136 18.75 9.88 -6.84
N LEU A 137 18.57 9.73 -5.53
CA LEU A 137 18.86 10.77 -4.54
C LEU A 137 20.34 11.16 -4.54
N THR A 138 21.23 10.17 -4.64
CA THR A 138 22.68 10.38 -4.74
C THR A 138 23.02 11.19 -5.99
N ARG A 139 22.45 10.87 -7.16
CA ARG A 139 22.63 11.64 -8.40
C ARG A 139 22.14 13.08 -8.27
N ILE A 140 20.98 13.30 -7.64
CA ILE A 140 20.45 14.65 -7.38
C ILE A 140 21.43 15.45 -6.51
N LYS A 141 21.92 14.87 -5.42
CA LYS A 141 22.86 15.53 -4.51
C LYS A 141 24.23 15.79 -5.14
N MET A 142 24.75 14.87 -5.95
CA MET A 142 26.02 15.06 -6.68
C MET A 142 25.96 16.27 -7.62
N HIS A 143 24.82 16.49 -8.29
CA HIS A 143 24.63 17.67 -9.16
C HIS A 143 24.35 18.95 -8.37
N ASN A 144 23.84 18.83 -7.14
CA ASN A 144 23.49 19.94 -6.26
C ASN A 144 24.30 19.84 -4.94
N PRO A 145 25.62 20.06 -4.94
CA PRO A 145 26.49 19.73 -3.79
C PRO A 145 26.16 20.53 -2.52
N ASN A 146 25.55 21.71 -2.66
CA ASN A 146 25.15 22.59 -1.55
C ASN A 146 23.64 22.49 -1.21
N ILE A 147 22.95 21.45 -1.71
CA ILE A 147 21.51 21.29 -1.47
C ILE A 147 21.24 21.09 0.02
N GLN A 148 20.31 21.88 0.56
CA GLN A 148 19.80 21.69 1.90
C GLN A 148 18.77 20.54 1.88
N ILE A 149 18.82 19.63 2.84
CA ILE A 149 18.01 18.41 2.85
C ILE A 149 17.12 18.37 4.09
N VAL A 150 15.83 18.13 3.87
CA VAL A 150 14.82 17.91 4.91
C VAL A 150 14.22 16.53 4.67
N ALA A 151 14.42 15.60 5.61
CA ALA A 151 13.87 14.26 5.54
C ALA A 151 12.87 14.05 6.68
N VAL A 152 11.64 13.69 6.34
CA VAL A 152 10.55 13.46 7.29
C VAL A 152 10.06 12.04 7.13
N GLY A 153 9.95 11.31 8.24
CA GLY A 153 9.59 9.89 8.20
C GLY A 153 9.67 9.26 9.58
N ASP A 154 9.53 7.94 9.61
CA ASP A 154 9.50 7.17 10.85
C ASP A 154 9.91 5.71 10.59
N MET A 155 11.09 5.31 11.07
CA MET A 155 11.59 3.94 10.93
C MET A 155 10.69 2.90 11.61
N ASP A 156 9.95 3.28 12.65
CA ASP A 156 8.99 2.40 13.30
C ASP A 156 7.68 2.24 12.49
N GLN A 157 7.52 3.00 11.41
CA GLN A 157 6.46 2.82 10.41
C GLN A 157 6.99 2.19 9.12
N LYS A 158 8.23 1.68 9.10
CA LYS A 158 8.73 0.87 7.98
C LYS A 158 8.02 -0.48 8.01
N ILE A 159 7.25 -0.78 6.97
CA ILE A 159 6.48 -2.03 6.86
C ILE A 159 6.85 -2.86 5.63
N TYR A 160 7.68 -2.31 4.74
CA TYR A 160 8.21 -3.01 3.59
C TYR A 160 9.68 -3.30 3.82
N ASP A 161 10.13 -4.48 3.44
CA ASP A 161 11.52 -4.91 3.55
C ASP A 161 12.02 -5.65 2.30
N ALA A 162 11.46 -5.30 1.15
CA ALA A 162 11.81 -5.81 -0.18
C ALA A 162 13.12 -5.25 -0.77
N THR A 163 13.99 -4.69 0.09
CA THR A 163 15.27 -4.10 -0.31
C THR A 163 16.35 -4.42 0.72
N THR A 164 17.57 -4.67 0.23
CA THR A 164 18.76 -4.85 1.08
C THR A 164 19.27 -3.53 1.66
N LEU A 165 18.80 -2.39 1.14
CA LEU A 165 19.18 -1.07 1.65
C LEU A 165 18.65 -0.81 3.06
N LYS A 166 19.56 -0.41 3.95
CA LYS A 166 19.23 0.12 5.26
C LYS A 166 18.94 1.62 5.19
N ALA A 167 17.66 1.98 5.14
CA ALA A 167 17.20 3.36 4.95
C ALA A 167 17.71 4.33 6.04
N ASP A 168 17.86 3.88 7.28
CA ASP A 168 18.40 4.65 8.40
C ASP A 168 19.90 4.95 8.23
N GLU A 169 20.70 3.95 7.85
CA GLU A 169 22.12 4.15 7.53
C GLU A 169 22.29 5.07 6.31
N PHE A 170 21.50 4.84 5.25
CA PHE A 170 21.52 5.68 4.06
C PHE A 170 21.16 7.13 4.38
N ILE A 171 20.05 7.39 5.07
CA ILE A 171 19.56 8.76 5.29
C ILE A 171 20.51 9.55 6.19
N SER A 172 21.09 8.92 7.23
CA SER A 172 22.08 9.56 8.10
C SER A 172 23.34 9.99 7.33
N ASN A 173 23.82 9.14 6.42
CA ASN A 173 24.96 9.45 5.55
C ASN A 173 24.59 10.48 4.48
N PHE A 174 23.36 10.43 3.97
CA PHE A 174 22.87 11.29 2.90
C PHE A 174 22.68 12.74 3.35
N LEU A 175 22.26 13.02 4.59
CA LEU A 175 22.05 14.41 5.01
C LEU A 175 23.36 15.18 5.25
N VAL A 176 24.37 14.57 5.88
CA VAL A 176 25.63 15.21 6.33
C VAL A 176 25.38 16.43 7.25
N LYS A 177 25.80 16.36 8.53
CA LYS A 177 25.60 17.43 9.55
C LYS A 177 24.16 17.95 9.60
N TYR A 178 23.29 17.23 10.31
CA TYR A 178 21.87 17.54 10.42
C TYR A 178 21.41 17.66 11.88
N GLU A 179 20.30 18.37 12.07
CA GLU A 179 19.57 18.42 13.33
C GLU A 179 18.50 17.34 13.33
N LYS A 180 18.43 16.55 14.41
CA LYS A 180 17.38 15.56 14.59
C LYS A 180 16.30 16.12 15.51
N ILE A 181 15.07 16.11 15.04
CA ILE A 181 13.89 16.51 15.83
C ILE A 181 12.83 15.41 15.78
N SER A 182 11.88 15.45 16.71
CA SER A 182 10.78 14.50 16.77
C SER A 182 9.43 15.20 16.74
N PHE A 183 8.46 14.62 16.02
CA PHE A 183 7.05 14.97 16.20
C PHE A 183 6.41 13.90 17.05
N THR A 184 5.96 14.28 18.25
CA THR A 184 5.44 13.34 19.25
C THR A 184 3.92 13.38 19.36
N GLN A 185 3.28 14.44 18.88
CA GLN A 185 1.81 14.56 18.93
C GLN A 185 1.16 13.81 17.77
N SER A 186 0.17 12.97 18.07
CA SER A 186 -0.67 12.27 17.09
C SER A 186 -2.08 12.86 17.08
N PHE A 187 -2.46 13.47 15.96
CA PHE A 187 -3.81 14.02 15.75
C PHE A 187 -4.84 12.97 15.37
N ARG A 188 -4.48 11.69 15.43
CA ARG A 188 -5.31 10.60 14.92
C ARG A 188 -6.04 9.83 16.02
N MET A 189 -5.43 9.69 17.18
CA MET A 189 -5.85 8.74 18.21
C MET A 189 -5.94 9.40 19.59
N PRO A 190 -6.69 8.81 20.53
CA PRO A 190 -6.78 9.31 21.88
C PRO A 190 -5.48 9.06 22.67
N LYS A 191 -5.35 9.76 23.80
CA LYS A 191 -4.14 9.76 24.63
C LYS A 191 -3.68 8.36 25.05
N GLU A 192 -4.60 7.51 25.50
CA GLU A 192 -4.28 6.16 25.99
C GLU A 192 -3.79 5.25 24.87
N HIS A 193 -4.50 5.24 23.73
CA HIS A 193 -4.11 4.45 22.56
C HIS A 193 -2.77 4.90 21.97
N GLY A 194 -2.54 6.22 21.93
CA GLY A 194 -1.24 6.78 21.55
C GLY A 194 -0.12 6.33 22.49
N ALA A 195 -0.35 6.35 23.79
CA ALA A 195 0.63 5.87 24.77
C ALA A 195 0.91 4.36 24.63
N MET A 196 -0.11 3.54 24.34
CA MET A 196 0.05 2.11 24.06
C MET A 196 0.97 1.88 22.86
N LEU A 197 0.67 2.50 21.70
CA LEU A 197 1.53 2.38 20.52
C LEU A 197 2.93 2.95 20.77
N GLY A 198 3.05 3.99 21.60
CA GLY A 198 4.33 4.51 22.06
C GLY A 198 5.15 3.46 22.84
N ARG A 199 4.53 2.68 23.71
CA ARG A 199 5.21 1.59 24.44
C ARG A 199 5.60 0.43 23.53
N VAL A 200 4.78 0.10 22.53
CA VAL A 200 5.08 -0.93 21.50
C VAL A 200 6.31 -0.55 20.66
N TRP A 201 6.39 0.71 20.24
CA TRP A 201 7.52 1.23 19.46
C TRP A 201 8.67 1.78 20.30
N ASN A 202 8.58 1.70 21.64
CA ASN A 202 9.56 2.26 22.56
C ASN A 202 9.86 3.75 22.27
N LYS A 203 8.82 4.55 22.04
CA LYS A 203 8.93 5.98 21.79
C LYS A 203 7.76 6.78 22.35
N LYS A 204 7.94 8.09 22.45
CA LYS A 204 6.89 8.99 22.91
C LYS A 204 5.88 9.26 21.79
N ILE A 205 4.63 8.87 22.03
CA ILE A 205 3.48 9.25 21.21
C ILE A 205 2.40 9.81 22.14
N VAL A 206 1.97 11.04 21.86
CA VAL A 206 0.93 11.74 22.61
C VAL A 206 -0.29 11.85 21.72
N GLY A 207 -1.29 11.00 21.94
CA GLY A 207 -2.58 11.11 21.25
C GLY A 207 -3.32 12.36 21.72
N VAL A 208 -3.77 13.19 20.77
CA VAL A 208 -4.50 14.45 21.04
C VAL A 208 -5.90 14.47 20.42
N ASN A 209 -6.34 13.36 19.82
CA ASN A 209 -7.68 13.27 19.25
C ASN A 209 -8.66 12.62 20.24
N GLU A 210 -9.31 13.46 21.04
CA GLU A 210 -10.31 13.03 22.02
C GLU A 210 -11.60 12.48 21.39
N ASN A 211 -11.83 12.76 20.10
CA ASN A 211 -13.02 12.31 19.37
C ASN A 211 -12.85 10.92 18.73
N CYS A 212 -11.70 10.27 18.94
CA CYS A 212 -11.43 8.95 18.39
C CYS A 212 -11.75 7.86 19.42
N GLU A 213 -12.67 6.97 19.07
CA GLU A 213 -13.16 5.89 19.90
C GLU A 213 -12.47 4.55 19.54
N ILE A 214 -12.09 3.79 20.57
CA ILE A 214 -11.56 2.43 20.43
C ILE A 214 -12.62 1.45 20.93
N GLU A 215 -13.02 0.50 20.09
CA GLU A 215 -14.08 -0.47 20.42
C GLU A 215 -13.69 -1.90 20.05
N TYR A 216 -14.39 -2.85 20.65
CA TYR A 216 -14.32 -4.28 20.34
C TYR A 216 -15.73 -4.76 20.01
N LYS A 217 -15.89 -5.48 18.90
CA LYS A 217 -17.21 -5.95 18.41
C LYS A 217 -17.14 -7.35 17.84
N THR A 218 -18.23 -8.10 17.93
CA THR A 218 -18.39 -9.38 17.22
C THR A 218 -18.60 -9.16 15.73
N LYS A 219 -18.49 -10.21 14.93
CA LYS A 219 -18.74 -10.19 13.48
C LYS A 219 -20.14 -9.66 13.17
N ASP A 220 -21.16 -10.17 13.87
CA ASP A 220 -22.55 -9.79 13.65
C ASP A 220 -22.78 -8.31 13.96
N GLU A 221 -22.21 -7.82 15.06
CA GLU A 221 -22.25 -6.40 15.42
C GLU A 221 -21.54 -5.52 14.37
N ILE A 222 -20.43 -6.00 13.80
CA ILE A 222 -19.71 -5.31 12.71
C ILE A 222 -20.57 -5.22 11.45
N VAL A 223 -21.22 -6.30 11.02
CA VAL A 223 -22.10 -6.27 9.83
C VAL A 223 -23.22 -5.26 10.04
N GLN A 224 -23.91 -5.33 11.19
CA GLN A 224 -24.99 -4.38 11.52
C GLN A 224 -24.46 -2.95 11.59
N PHE A 225 -23.33 -2.72 12.25
CA PHE A 225 -22.72 -1.40 12.33
C PHE A 225 -22.37 -0.87 10.93
N LEU A 226 -21.59 -1.61 10.13
CA LEU A 226 -21.13 -1.18 8.81
C LEU A 226 -22.30 -0.92 7.84
N SER A 227 -23.38 -1.70 7.92
CA SER A 227 -24.58 -1.51 7.10
C SER A 227 -25.16 -0.09 7.21
N THR A 228 -24.98 0.57 8.37
CA THR A 228 -25.48 1.93 8.63
C THR A 228 -24.51 3.04 8.21
N GLN A 229 -23.23 2.73 7.94
CA GLN A 229 -22.17 3.72 7.68
C GLN A 229 -21.97 4.02 6.19
N ASN A 230 -21.56 5.23 5.80
CA ASN A 230 -21.31 5.54 4.39
C ASN A 230 -20.05 4.80 3.88
N PRO A 231 -20.06 4.11 2.72
CA PRO A 231 -18.91 3.37 2.19
C PRO A 231 -17.60 4.17 2.21
N LYS A 232 -17.65 5.44 1.80
CA LYS A 232 -16.48 6.34 1.77
C LYS A 232 -15.78 6.51 3.11
N ASP A 233 -16.47 6.22 4.21
CA ASP A 233 -15.97 6.41 5.57
C ASP A 233 -15.33 5.13 6.14
N ILE A 234 -15.33 4.01 5.39
CA ILE A 234 -15.02 2.66 5.87
C ILE A 234 -13.67 2.17 5.32
N LEU A 235 -12.81 1.74 6.25
CA LEU A 235 -11.63 0.93 5.99
C LEU A 235 -11.72 -0.35 6.80
N CYS A 236 -11.63 -1.50 6.15
CA CYS A 236 -11.58 -2.82 6.76
C CYS A 236 -10.21 -3.44 6.47
N LEU A 237 -9.53 -3.90 7.51
CA LEU A 237 -8.18 -4.45 7.47
C LEU A 237 -8.20 -5.89 7.98
N GLY A 238 -7.66 -6.85 7.24
CA GLY A 238 -7.63 -8.26 7.66
C GLY A 238 -6.92 -9.17 6.67
N SER A 239 -6.80 -10.46 7.03
CA SER A 239 -6.33 -11.51 6.12
C SER A 239 -7.33 -11.71 4.98
N ARG A 240 -6.86 -11.77 3.73
CA ARG A 240 -7.73 -11.94 2.54
C ARG A 240 -8.64 -13.17 2.59
N ARG A 241 -8.26 -14.18 3.38
CA ARG A 241 -9.03 -15.41 3.56
C ARG A 241 -9.67 -15.52 4.95
N GLY A 242 -9.57 -14.47 5.76
CA GLY A 242 -10.14 -14.39 7.10
C GLY A 242 -11.56 -13.80 7.13
N LEU A 243 -11.99 -13.41 8.33
CA LEU A 243 -13.34 -12.92 8.60
C LEU A 243 -13.72 -11.65 7.80
N ILE A 244 -12.73 -10.85 7.40
CA ILE A 244 -12.96 -9.65 6.57
C ILE A 244 -13.72 -9.98 5.27
N THR A 245 -13.39 -11.11 4.63
CA THR A 245 -14.00 -11.51 3.36
C THR A 245 -15.39 -12.10 3.56
N GLU A 246 -15.62 -12.77 4.69
CA GLU A 246 -16.97 -13.20 5.07
C GLU A 246 -17.90 -12.00 5.29
N VAL A 247 -17.44 -10.99 6.03
CA VAL A 247 -18.20 -9.74 6.24
C VAL A 247 -18.42 -9.00 4.94
N LEU A 248 -17.43 -8.92 4.06
CA LEU A 248 -17.58 -8.34 2.72
C LEU A 248 -18.70 -9.05 1.94
N ASN A 249 -18.63 -10.39 1.85
CA ASN A 249 -19.60 -11.20 1.13
C ASN A 249 -21.03 -11.03 1.70
N GLU A 250 -21.16 -10.90 3.03
CA GLU A 250 -22.44 -10.67 3.69
C GLU A 250 -22.99 -9.26 3.43
N LEU A 251 -22.14 -8.24 3.48
CA LEU A 251 -22.51 -6.85 3.17
C LEU A 251 -22.98 -6.69 1.72
N GLU A 252 -22.23 -7.25 0.76
CA GLU A 252 -22.62 -7.21 -0.65
C GLU A 252 -23.89 -8.04 -0.95
N ASN A 253 -24.15 -9.08 -0.18
CA ASN A 253 -25.35 -9.91 -0.35
C ASN A 253 -26.61 -9.26 0.26
N ASN A 254 -26.50 -8.72 1.47
CA ASN A 254 -27.65 -8.25 2.24
C ASN A 254 -27.91 -6.74 2.04
N TYR A 255 -26.92 -5.99 1.59
CA TYR A 255 -26.97 -4.54 1.44
C TYR A 255 -26.38 -4.08 0.09
N SER A 256 -26.72 -4.79 -1.00
CA SER A 256 -26.18 -4.60 -2.36
C SER A 256 -26.36 -3.19 -2.94
N GLU A 257 -27.41 -2.47 -2.54
CA GLU A 257 -27.63 -1.07 -2.93
C GLU A 257 -26.51 -0.13 -2.46
N LYS A 258 -25.77 -0.55 -1.42
CA LYS A 258 -24.75 0.25 -0.76
C LYS A 258 -23.36 -0.35 -0.87
N PHE A 259 -23.26 -1.67 -0.87
CA PHE A 259 -22.01 -2.41 -0.99
C PHE A 259 -22.04 -3.23 -2.28
N ASN A 260 -21.32 -2.77 -3.30
CA ASN A 260 -21.24 -3.43 -4.59
C ASN A 260 -19.94 -3.05 -5.32
N LYS A 261 -19.78 -3.51 -6.57
CA LYS A 261 -18.61 -3.26 -7.41
C LYS A 261 -18.29 -1.79 -7.70
N GLU A 262 -19.23 -0.88 -7.53
CA GLU A 262 -19.01 0.56 -7.72
C GLU A 262 -18.58 1.25 -6.41
N THR A 263 -19.00 0.71 -5.26
CA THR A 263 -18.80 1.36 -3.95
C THR A 263 -17.80 0.64 -3.05
N VAL A 264 -17.30 -0.53 -3.44
CA VAL A 264 -16.39 -1.34 -2.62
C VAL A 264 -15.16 -1.76 -3.40
N TYR A 265 -14.00 -1.35 -2.90
CA TYR A 265 -12.71 -1.88 -3.30
C TYR A 265 -12.30 -3.01 -2.35
N ALA A 266 -11.88 -4.15 -2.91
CA ALA A 266 -11.35 -5.29 -2.15
C ALA A 266 -10.04 -5.77 -2.78
N SER A 267 -8.94 -5.72 -2.03
CA SER A 267 -7.62 -6.07 -2.56
C SER A 267 -7.42 -7.59 -2.64
N ILE A 268 -6.94 -8.08 -3.79
CA ILE A 268 -6.54 -9.48 -4.00
C ILE A 268 -5.02 -9.71 -3.93
N GLN A 269 -4.23 -8.64 -4.04
CA GLN A 269 -2.77 -8.65 -3.95
C GLN A 269 -2.25 -7.40 -3.21
N ASP A 270 -1.02 -7.47 -2.69
CA ASP A 270 -0.42 -6.39 -1.89
C ASP A 270 0.28 -5.33 -2.75
N GLU A 271 0.93 -5.75 -3.83
CA GLU A 271 1.71 -4.90 -4.73
C GLU A 271 1.07 -4.83 -6.14
N GLU A 272 1.51 -3.86 -6.95
CA GLU A 272 1.09 -3.70 -8.36
C GLU A 272 -0.42 -3.77 -8.63
N LYS A 273 -1.21 -2.96 -7.91
CA LYS A 273 -2.67 -2.97 -7.99
C LYS A 273 -3.17 -2.47 -9.35
N THR A 274 -3.90 -3.31 -10.09
CA THR A 274 -4.57 -2.90 -11.34
C THR A 274 -5.73 -1.95 -11.07
N VAL A 275 -6.42 -2.17 -9.94
CA VAL A 275 -7.52 -1.32 -9.47
C VAL A 275 -7.09 -0.59 -8.20
N GLU A 276 -7.31 0.73 -8.14
CA GLU A 276 -7.09 1.55 -6.94
C GLU A 276 -8.42 1.93 -6.29
N PRO A 277 -8.48 2.08 -4.95
CA PRO A 277 -9.69 2.53 -4.26
C PRO A 277 -10.04 3.98 -4.60
N GLU A 278 -11.33 4.23 -4.81
CA GLU A 278 -11.86 5.59 -5.02
C GLU A 278 -12.10 6.32 -3.69
N LYS A 279 -12.27 7.65 -3.75
CA LYS A 279 -12.46 8.50 -2.56
C LYS A 279 -13.76 8.21 -1.81
N ASP A 280 -14.77 7.76 -2.54
CA ASP A 280 -16.12 7.44 -2.07
C ASP A 280 -16.36 5.94 -1.84
N SER A 281 -15.37 5.10 -2.16
CA SER A 281 -15.43 3.66 -1.92
C SER A 281 -15.07 3.27 -0.48
N ALA A 282 -15.73 2.21 -0.01
CA ALA A 282 -15.26 1.40 1.11
C ALA A 282 -14.04 0.59 0.68
N ILE A 283 -13.09 0.42 1.59
CA ILE A 283 -11.83 -0.27 1.31
C ILE A 283 -11.73 -1.51 2.19
N PHE A 284 -11.58 -2.69 1.58
CA PHE A 284 -11.29 -3.96 2.23
C PHE A 284 -9.90 -4.41 1.79
N THR A 285 -8.94 -4.46 2.73
CA THR A 285 -7.56 -4.77 2.38
C THR A 285 -6.77 -5.39 3.55
N THR A 286 -5.49 -5.66 3.35
CA THR A 286 -4.60 -6.25 4.36
C THR A 286 -3.95 -5.19 5.24
N PHE A 287 -3.27 -5.63 6.29
CA PHE A 287 -2.48 -4.75 7.14
C PHE A 287 -1.32 -4.13 6.36
N ASP A 288 -0.68 -4.94 5.52
CA ASP A 288 0.44 -4.61 4.64
C ASP A 288 0.06 -3.49 3.66
N SER A 289 -1.11 -3.62 3.04
CA SER A 289 -1.67 -2.63 2.12
C SER A 289 -2.27 -1.40 2.80
N SER A 290 -2.29 -1.32 4.14
CA SER A 290 -2.93 -0.22 4.86
C SER A 290 -2.12 1.08 4.83
N LYS A 291 -0.84 1.04 4.43
CA LYS A 291 0.03 2.21 4.51
C LYS A 291 -0.35 3.31 3.54
N GLY A 292 -0.44 4.53 4.07
CA GLY A 292 -0.97 5.69 3.36
C GLY A 292 -2.49 5.74 3.27
N LEU A 293 -3.21 4.70 3.70
CA LEU A 293 -4.66 4.70 3.79
C LEU A 293 -5.13 5.23 5.14
N GLU A 294 -6.26 5.94 5.12
CA GLU A 294 -6.97 6.40 6.30
C GLU A 294 -8.44 6.68 5.97
N ARG A 295 -9.30 6.37 6.94
CA ARG A 295 -10.74 6.62 6.89
C ARG A 295 -11.26 7.04 8.27
N PRO A 296 -12.42 7.72 8.35
CA PRO A 296 -13.08 7.99 9.62
C PRO A 296 -13.25 6.73 10.47
N ILE A 297 -13.62 5.61 9.86
CA ILE A 297 -13.81 4.33 10.55
C ILE A 297 -12.81 3.31 10.02
N CYS A 298 -12.10 2.65 10.93
CA CYS A 298 -11.27 1.50 10.63
C CYS A 298 -11.74 0.28 11.43
N VAL A 299 -12.01 -0.83 10.76
CA VAL A 299 -12.27 -2.14 11.38
C VAL A 299 -11.06 -3.03 11.15
N VAL A 300 -10.51 -3.58 12.23
CA VAL A 300 -9.33 -4.46 12.21
C VAL A 300 -9.80 -5.87 12.55
N PHE A 301 -9.89 -6.69 11.51
CA PHE A 301 -10.09 -8.13 11.57
C PHE A 301 -8.78 -8.83 11.92
N ASP A 302 -8.83 -10.08 12.34
CA ASP A 302 -7.65 -10.91 12.62
C ASP A 302 -6.67 -10.29 13.65
N TRP A 303 -7.18 -9.50 14.61
CA TRP A 303 -6.38 -8.96 15.72
C TRP A 303 -6.16 -10.01 16.83
N SER A 304 -5.50 -11.12 16.48
CA SER A 304 -5.26 -12.26 17.36
C SER A 304 -3.79 -12.61 17.50
N TYR A 305 -3.44 -13.23 18.63
CA TYR A 305 -2.12 -13.80 18.89
C TYR A 305 -1.77 -14.84 17.83
N TRP A 306 -2.70 -15.73 17.48
CA TRP A 306 -2.50 -16.75 16.45
C TRP A 306 -2.11 -16.13 15.11
N TYR A 307 -2.82 -15.11 14.63
CA TYR A 307 -2.49 -14.48 13.35
C TYR A 307 -1.14 -13.77 13.40
N TYR A 308 -0.85 -13.05 14.49
CA TYR A 308 0.46 -12.42 14.68
C TYR A 308 1.61 -13.44 14.69
N LYS A 309 1.46 -14.55 15.43
CA LYS A 309 2.44 -15.63 15.49
C LYS A 309 2.62 -16.29 14.12
N TRP A 310 1.52 -16.60 13.43
CA TRP A 310 1.57 -17.18 12.10
C TRP A 310 2.32 -16.28 11.11
N ARG A 311 2.11 -14.95 11.17
CA ARG A 311 2.84 -13.97 10.36
C ARG A 311 4.34 -13.94 10.67
N LEU A 312 4.73 -14.13 11.92
CA LEU A 312 6.14 -14.20 12.34
C LEU A 312 6.82 -15.48 11.85
N GLU A 313 6.12 -16.61 11.86
CA GLU A 313 6.58 -17.92 11.40
C GLU A 313 6.67 -18.06 9.87
N GLN A 314 6.45 -16.98 9.10
CA GLN A 314 6.69 -17.02 7.65
C GLN A 314 8.18 -16.91 7.35
N TYR A 315 8.61 -17.51 6.24
CA TYR A 315 10.00 -17.50 5.80
C TYR A 315 10.50 -16.08 5.51
N ASN A 316 11.78 -15.84 5.79
CA ASN A 316 12.44 -14.54 5.59
C ASN A 316 11.72 -13.35 6.25
N THR A 317 10.95 -13.58 7.31
CA THR A 317 10.23 -12.52 8.00
C THR A 317 11.14 -11.71 8.91
N ASN A 318 11.02 -10.38 8.88
CA ASN A 318 11.62 -9.52 9.87
C ASN A 318 10.61 -9.22 10.99
N PRO A 319 10.87 -9.65 12.24
CA PRO A 319 9.93 -9.44 13.36
C PRO A 319 9.58 -7.96 13.61
N THR A 320 10.53 -7.06 13.37
CA THR A 320 10.29 -5.61 13.50
C THR A 320 9.29 -5.12 12.45
N ILE A 321 9.36 -5.64 11.23
CA ILE A 321 8.45 -5.29 10.15
C ILE A 321 7.04 -5.79 10.45
N ILE A 322 6.87 -7.03 10.93
CA ILE A 322 5.56 -7.55 11.34
C ILE A 322 4.97 -6.75 12.49
N LYS A 323 5.77 -6.44 13.53
CA LYS A 323 5.34 -5.55 14.62
C LYS A 323 4.84 -4.20 14.07
N ASN A 324 5.60 -3.61 13.15
CA ASN A 324 5.24 -2.33 12.55
C ASN A 324 3.95 -2.44 11.72
N ILE A 325 3.75 -3.50 10.95
CA ILE A 325 2.53 -3.77 10.17
C ILE A 325 1.30 -3.75 11.09
N PHE A 326 1.35 -4.48 12.21
CA PHE A 326 0.23 -4.55 13.17
C PHE A 326 0.00 -3.21 13.87
N ALA A 327 1.05 -2.59 14.41
CA ALA A 327 0.95 -1.29 15.08
C ALA A 327 0.45 -0.19 14.13
N VAL A 328 0.84 -0.26 12.86
CA VAL A 328 0.31 0.59 11.80
C VAL A 328 -1.18 0.31 11.56
N ALA A 329 -1.62 -0.94 11.41
CA ALA A 329 -3.03 -1.28 11.21
C ALA A 329 -3.92 -0.75 12.35
N ALA A 330 -3.46 -0.87 13.60
CA ALA A 330 -4.11 -0.36 14.80
C ALA A 330 -4.22 1.18 14.88
N SER A 331 -3.80 1.92 13.85
CA SER A 331 -3.74 3.38 13.85
C SER A 331 -4.39 4.01 12.62
N ARG A 332 -5.25 3.29 11.88
CA ARG A 332 -5.77 3.73 10.57
C ARG A 332 -7.11 4.47 10.61
N GLY A 333 -7.86 4.37 11.72
CA GLY A 333 -9.13 5.10 11.92
C GLY A 333 -8.92 6.49 12.50
N LYS A 334 -9.69 7.49 12.04
CA LYS A 334 -9.64 8.88 12.55
C LYS A 334 -10.69 9.18 13.63
N ARG A 335 -11.87 8.57 13.53
CA ARG A 335 -12.98 8.75 14.46
C ARG A 335 -13.25 7.48 15.24
N LYS A 336 -13.08 6.32 14.62
CA LYS A 336 -13.32 5.04 15.28
C LYS A 336 -12.33 3.97 14.79
N ILE A 337 -11.78 3.20 15.73
CA ILE A 337 -11.02 1.99 15.47
C ILE A 337 -11.73 0.86 16.19
N ILE A 338 -12.20 -0.14 15.44
CA ILE A 338 -12.93 -1.28 15.98
C ILE A 338 -12.10 -2.54 15.74
N PHE A 339 -11.79 -3.27 16.81
CA PHE A 339 -11.15 -4.57 16.74
C PHE A 339 -12.21 -5.68 16.78
N VAL A 340 -12.12 -6.64 15.87
CA VAL A 340 -13.07 -7.75 15.83
C VAL A 340 -12.73 -8.75 16.95
N ASN A 341 -13.69 -8.97 17.85
CA ASN A 341 -13.58 -9.80 19.04
C ASN A 341 -14.30 -11.14 18.85
N GLU A 342 -13.88 -11.89 17.84
CA GLU A 342 -14.32 -13.27 17.56
C GLU A 342 -13.27 -14.31 17.98
N TYR A 343 -12.08 -13.84 18.38
CA TYR A 343 -10.95 -14.70 18.70
C TYR A 343 -10.83 -14.84 20.22
N TYR A 344 -10.64 -16.07 20.70
CA TYR A 344 -10.38 -16.33 22.12
C TYR A 344 -9.01 -15.79 22.59
N ASP A 345 -8.14 -15.40 21.65
CA ASP A 345 -6.76 -14.99 21.86
C ASP A 345 -6.46 -13.59 21.27
N LEU A 346 -7.25 -12.58 21.64
CA LEU A 346 -6.99 -11.20 21.22
C LEU A 346 -5.53 -10.78 21.45
N LEU A 347 -4.93 -10.13 20.46
CA LEU A 347 -3.54 -9.68 20.53
C LEU A 347 -3.39 -8.52 21.53
N ASP A 348 -2.59 -8.74 22.57
CA ASP A 348 -2.31 -7.75 23.61
C ASP A 348 -1.04 -6.92 23.37
N GLU A 349 -0.91 -5.82 24.10
CA GLU A 349 0.24 -4.90 24.03
C GLU A 349 1.58 -5.57 24.37
N HIS A 350 1.60 -6.42 25.40
CA HIS A 350 2.83 -7.05 25.89
C HIS A 350 3.41 -7.98 24.81
N THR A 351 2.56 -8.78 24.17
CA THR A 351 2.94 -9.63 23.04
C THR A 351 3.49 -8.80 21.89
N LEU A 352 2.77 -7.76 21.47
CA LEU A 352 3.17 -6.93 20.33
C LEU A 352 4.49 -6.17 20.60
N LYS A 353 4.69 -5.70 21.84
CA LYS A 353 5.91 -5.00 22.26
C LYS A 353 7.13 -5.91 22.29
N ASN A 354 7.01 -7.08 22.91
CA ASN A 354 8.17 -7.93 23.19
C ASN A 354 8.53 -8.82 22.00
N CYS A 355 7.57 -9.11 21.12
CA CYS A 355 7.68 -10.05 20.01
C CYS A 355 8.04 -11.47 20.48
N PRO A 356 7.22 -12.50 20.18
CA PRO A 356 7.53 -13.86 20.62
C PRO A 356 8.81 -14.37 19.97
N THR A 357 9.61 -15.12 20.75
CA THR A 357 10.74 -15.88 20.23
C THR A 357 10.20 -16.99 19.34
N ILE A 358 10.69 -17.08 18.10
CA ILE A 358 10.37 -18.18 17.18
C ILE A 358 11.49 -19.21 17.33
N GLU A 359 11.21 -20.32 18.01
CA GLU A 359 12.22 -21.32 18.35
C GLU A 359 12.61 -22.17 17.13
N GLU A 360 11.66 -22.51 16.24
CA GLU A 360 11.90 -23.22 14.99
C GLU A 360 10.94 -22.75 13.88
N GLN A 361 11.45 -22.61 12.65
CA GLN A 361 10.63 -22.32 11.46
C GLN A 361 9.97 -23.64 11.01
N PRO A 362 8.64 -23.70 10.89
CA PRO A 362 7.96 -24.94 10.50
C PRO A 362 8.33 -25.32 9.06
N GLU A 363 8.66 -26.59 8.83
CA GLU A 363 8.73 -27.15 7.48
C GLU A 363 7.35 -27.02 6.81
N ARG A 364 7.30 -26.39 5.63
CA ARG A 364 6.06 -26.19 4.88
C ARG A 364 6.18 -26.74 3.48
N LEU A 365 5.09 -27.33 3.01
CA LEU A 365 4.90 -27.70 1.61
C LEU A 365 4.64 -26.41 0.81
N TYR A 366 5.28 -26.29 -0.35
CA TYR A 366 5.10 -25.16 -1.26
C TYR A 366 4.44 -25.62 -2.55
N ARG A 367 3.65 -24.75 -3.19
CA ARG A 367 3.38 -24.91 -4.61
C ARG A 367 4.67 -24.57 -5.36
N ILE A 368 4.89 -25.21 -6.51
CA ILE A 368 6.09 -24.92 -7.32
C ILE A 368 6.15 -23.43 -7.71
N SER A 369 5.00 -22.78 -7.95
CA SER A 369 4.90 -21.34 -8.17
C SER A 369 5.55 -20.52 -7.06
N ASP A 370 5.27 -20.88 -5.81
CA ASP A 370 5.69 -20.15 -4.61
C ASP A 370 7.21 -20.28 -4.37
N MET A 371 7.88 -21.27 -4.99
CA MET A 371 9.34 -21.44 -4.88
C MET A 371 10.13 -20.35 -5.60
N PHE A 372 9.49 -19.63 -6.53
CA PHE A 372 10.12 -18.54 -7.29
C PHE A 372 9.85 -17.15 -6.68
N ASP A 373 9.11 -17.11 -5.56
CA ASP A 373 8.91 -15.88 -4.80
C ASP A 373 10.25 -15.41 -4.23
N HIS A 374 10.57 -14.14 -4.49
CA HIS A 374 11.81 -13.52 -4.11
C HIS A 374 11.51 -12.26 -3.31
N LYS A 375 12.23 -12.09 -2.21
CA LYS A 375 12.03 -10.93 -1.34
C LYS A 375 12.72 -9.67 -1.86
N PHE A 376 13.93 -9.82 -2.40
CA PHE A 376 14.79 -8.70 -2.77
C PHE A 376 14.84 -8.55 -4.29
N SER A 377 14.30 -7.42 -4.77
CA SER A 377 14.37 -7.06 -6.19
C SER A 377 15.81 -6.97 -6.70
N GLU A 378 16.77 -6.65 -5.83
CA GLU A 378 18.20 -6.61 -6.15
C GLU A 378 18.72 -7.99 -6.56
N ASN A 379 18.36 -9.05 -5.83
CA ASN A 379 18.79 -10.41 -6.15
C ASN A 379 18.26 -10.88 -7.50
N LEU A 380 17.01 -10.53 -7.84
CA LEU A 380 16.49 -10.80 -9.17
C LEU A 380 17.27 -10.06 -10.24
N ASN A 381 17.51 -8.76 -10.05
CA ASN A 381 18.27 -7.98 -11.03
C ASN A 381 19.66 -8.57 -11.24
N ASP A 382 20.34 -9.03 -10.18
CA ASP A 382 21.64 -9.69 -10.28
C ASP A 382 21.56 -10.97 -11.13
N VAL A 383 20.54 -11.81 -10.91
CA VAL A 383 20.31 -13.02 -11.72
C VAL A 383 20.02 -12.66 -13.18
N TYR A 384 19.12 -11.69 -13.43
CA TYR A 384 18.81 -11.23 -14.79
C TYR A 384 20.05 -10.67 -15.51
N ASN A 385 20.94 -9.98 -14.80
CA ASN A 385 22.19 -9.46 -15.37
C ASN A 385 23.21 -10.56 -15.72
N CYS A 386 23.03 -11.78 -15.21
CA CYS A 386 23.84 -12.94 -15.60
C CYS A 386 23.30 -13.68 -16.84
N LEU A 387 22.11 -13.33 -17.32
CA LEU A 387 21.52 -13.95 -18.51
C LEU A 387 21.99 -13.22 -19.76
N ASP A 388 22.37 -13.98 -20.79
CA ASP A 388 22.46 -13.48 -22.15
C ASP A 388 21.05 -13.56 -22.77
N VAL A 389 20.47 -12.40 -23.11
CA VAL A 389 19.07 -12.30 -23.53
C VAL A 389 19.02 -11.69 -24.92
N ASP A 390 18.67 -12.52 -25.90
CA ASP A 390 18.34 -12.08 -27.25
C ASP A 390 16.84 -11.82 -27.37
N LEU A 391 16.48 -10.62 -27.79
CA LEU A 391 15.08 -10.30 -28.09
C LEU A 391 14.71 -10.97 -29.43
N ILE A 392 13.77 -11.90 -29.39
CA ILE A 392 13.20 -12.47 -30.61
C ILE A 392 12.29 -11.40 -31.21
N ASP A 393 12.70 -10.81 -32.33
CA ASP A 393 11.92 -9.79 -33.03
C ASP A 393 10.61 -10.42 -33.54
N ILE A 394 9.51 -10.01 -32.92
CA ILE A 394 8.17 -10.37 -33.34
C ILE A 394 7.70 -9.22 -34.22
N GLY A 395 7.36 -9.50 -35.48
CA GLY A 395 6.96 -8.48 -36.45
C GLY A 395 5.73 -7.65 -36.02
N ASP A 396 4.99 -8.12 -35.02
CA ASP A 396 3.95 -7.38 -34.33
C ASP A 396 4.32 -7.14 -32.86
N ASN A 397 4.40 -5.86 -32.49
CA ASN A 397 4.64 -5.39 -31.11
C ASN A 397 3.43 -4.59 -30.57
N SER A 398 2.27 -4.75 -31.19
CA SER A 398 1.04 -4.11 -30.75
C SER A 398 0.61 -4.67 -29.39
N THR A 399 0.18 -3.78 -28.48
CA THR A 399 -0.31 -4.19 -27.16
C THR A 399 -1.78 -4.57 -27.26
N ILE A 400 -2.11 -5.80 -26.86
CA ILE A 400 -3.51 -6.23 -26.71
C ILE A 400 -4.09 -5.54 -25.47
N ASN A 401 -5.06 -4.65 -25.68
CA ASN A 401 -5.67 -3.87 -24.61
C ASN A 401 -6.98 -4.52 -24.15
N ILE A 402 -6.89 -5.46 -23.22
CA ILE A 402 -8.05 -6.04 -22.53
C ILE A 402 -8.36 -5.21 -21.29
N LYS A 403 -9.64 -4.89 -21.06
CA LYS A 403 -10.06 -4.11 -19.88
C LYS A 403 -9.82 -4.95 -18.61
N PRO A 404 -8.90 -4.56 -17.71
CA PRO A 404 -8.48 -5.44 -16.62
C PRO A 404 -9.37 -5.32 -15.37
N ASN A 405 -10.52 -4.65 -15.47
CA ASN A 405 -11.40 -4.41 -14.34
C ASN A 405 -12.87 -4.24 -14.74
N ASP A 406 -13.76 -4.61 -13.83
CA ASP A 406 -15.18 -4.28 -13.87
C ASP A 406 -15.49 -3.41 -12.64
N ASN A 407 -15.49 -2.09 -12.86
CA ASN A 407 -15.51 -1.10 -11.79
C ASN A 407 -14.37 -1.36 -10.79
N LEU A 408 -14.67 -1.57 -9.51
CA LEU A 408 -13.70 -1.86 -8.46
C LEU A 408 -13.42 -3.36 -8.27
N ILE A 409 -13.82 -4.22 -9.22
CA ILE A 409 -13.42 -5.62 -9.29
C ILE A 409 -12.22 -5.73 -10.23
N ASP A 410 -11.12 -6.28 -9.70
CA ASP A 410 -9.91 -6.59 -10.47
C ASP A 410 -10.09 -7.90 -11.24
N LEU A 411 -10.07 -7.84 -12.56
CA LEU A 411 -10.24 -8.97 -13.47
C LEU A 411 -8.90 -9.51 -13.99
N SER A 412 -7.77 -8.95 -13.57
CA SER A 412 -6.43 -9.41 -13.99
C SER A 412 -6.22 -10.91 -13.73
N PRO A 413 -6.64 -11.50 -12.59
CA PRO A 413 -6.54 -12.95 -12.39
C PRO A 413 -7.40 -13.74 -13.39
N CYS A 414 -8.59 -13.25 -13.71
CA CYS A 414 -9.48 -13.92 -14.66
C CYS A 414 -8.86 -13.90 -16.07
N ILE A 415 -8.25 -12.80 -16.46
CA ILE A 415 -7.54 -12.66 -17.74
C ILE A 415 -6.31 -13.57 -17.76
N GLY A 416 -5.53 -13.64 -16.68
CA GLY A 416 -4.39 -14.55 -16.56
C GLY A 416 -4.79 -16.02 -16.72
N ILE A 417 -5.81 -16.47 -15.98
CA ILE A 417 -6.34 -17.84 -16.12
C ILE A 417 -6.88 -18.07 -17.54
N TYR A 418 -7.54 -17.08 -18.14
CA TYR A 418 -8.00 -17.19 -19.53
C TYR A 418 -6.84 -17.43 -20.49
N GLN A 419 -5.74 -16.70 -20.35
CA GLN A 419 -4.53 -16.88 -21.17
C GLN A 419 -3.96 -18.28 -21.01
N GLU A 420 -3.91 -18.84 -19.81
CA GLU A 420 -3.46 -20.21 -19.58
C GLU A 420 -4.39 -21.24 -20.25
N VAL A 421 -5.70 -21.09 -20.09
CA VAL A 421 -6.71 -21.96 -20.72
C VAL A 421 -6.62 -21.90 -22.25
N SER A 422 -6.40 -20.71 -22.79
CA SER A 422 -6.31 -20.44 -24.24
C SER A 422 -5.00 -20.95 -24.84
N TYR A 423 -3.88 -20.80 -24.12
CA TYR A 423 -2.54 -21.14 -24.62
C TYR A 423 -2.22 -22.64 -24.50
N PHE A 424 -2.56 -23.27 -23.38
CA PHE A 424 -2.18 -24.66 -23.11
C PHE A 424 -3.29 -25.63 -23.54
N ASN A 425 -3.08 -26.34 -24.65
CA ASN A 425 -4.01 -27.36 -25.18
C ASN A 425 -4.44 -28.45 -24.17
N SER A 426 -3.64 -28.70 -23.13
CA SER A 426 -3.92 -29.70 -22.09
C SER A 426 -4.55 -29.11 -20.82
N TYR A 427 -4.73 -27.80 -20.74
CA TYR A 427 -5.33 -27.15 -19.58
C TYR A 427 -6.81 -27.49 -19.48
N ASN A 428 -7.28 -27.84 -18.28
CA ASN A 428 -8.68 -28.17 -18.04
C ASN A 428 -9.18 -27.47 -16.78
N ILE A 429 -9.92 -26.39 -16.98
CA ILE A 429 -10.45 -25.55 -15.89
C ILE A 429 -11.37 -26.32 -14.93
N LYS A 430 -12.12 -27.33 -15.41
CA LYS A 430 -12.97 -28.16 -14.55
C LYS A 430 -12.14 -29.03 -13.62
N LYS A 431 -11.03 -29.60 -14.11
CA LYS A 431 -10.09 -30.37 -13.27
C LYS A 431 -9.39 -29.49 -12.25
N GLU A 432 -9.03 -28.26 -12.62
CA GLU A 432 -8.44 -27.29 -11.69
C GLU A 432 -9.42 -26.94 -10.56
N ILE A 433 -10.68 -26.65 -10.91
CA ILE A 433 -11.74 -26.42 -9.92
C ILE A 433 -11.95 -27.66 -9.04
N GLU A 434 -12.03 -28.86 -9.62
CA GLU A 434 -12.17 -30.11 -8.87
C GLU A 434 -11.02 -30.31 -7.88
N PHE A 435 -9.78 -30.02 -8.28
CA PHE A 435 -8.61 -30.07 -7.42
C PHE A 435 -8.72 -29.07 -6.26
N GLN A 436 -9.04 -27.81 -6.55
CA GLN A 436 -9.19 -26.78 -5.52
C GLN A 436 -10.37 -27.08 -4.57
N LEU A 437 -11.47 -27.67 -5.06
CA LEU A 437 -12.59 -28.14 -4.23
C LEU A 437 -12.22 -29.26 -3.25
N MET A 438 -11.12 -30.00 -3.49
CA MET A 438 -10.60 -30.95 -2.50
C MET A 438 -10.02 -30.24 -1.27
N ILE A 439 -9.58 -28.99 -1.43
CA ILE A 439 -8.93 -28.16 -0.42
C ILE A 439 -9.94 -27.29 0.34
N GLU A 440 -10.89 -26.67 -0.37
CA GLU A 440 -11.76 -25.58 0.13
C GLU A 440 -13.00 -26.03 0.94
N GLY A 441 -13.25 -27.35 1.04
CA GLY A 441 -14.31 -27.90 1.88
C GLY A 441 -15.71 -27.97 1.24
N SER A 442 -16.72 -28.31 2.06
CA SER A 442 -18.07 -28.69 1.57
C SER A 442 -18.90 -27.52 1.03
N LYS A 443 -18.75 -26.30 1.58
CA LYS A 443 -19.50 -25.12 1.15
C LYS A 443 -19.25 -24.76 -0.32
N TRP A 444 -17.99 -24.78 -0.75
CA TRP A 444 -17.64 -24.51 -2.14
C TRP A 444 -18.11 -25.62 -3.10
N LYS A 445 -18.17 -26.87 -2.64
CA LYS A 445 -18.74 -27.98 -3.45
C LYS A 445 -20.21 -27.78 -3.75
N GLU A 446 -21.00 -27.35 -2.77
CA GLU A 446 -22.41 -27.03 -2.96
C GLU A 446 -22.59 -25.82 -3.89
N ASN A 447 -21.81 -24.75 -3.65
CA ASN A 447 -21.80 -23.58 -4.53
C ASN A 447 -21.47 -23.95 -5.98
N TYR A 448 -20.46 -24.79 -6.21
CA TYR A 448 -20.06 -25.23 -7.54
C TYR A 448 -21.18 -25.99 -8.24
N LYS A 449 -21.78 -26.98 -7.57
CA LYS A 449 -22.89 -27.77 -8.13
C LYS A 449 -24.07 -26.90 -8.54
N ASN A 450 -24.43 -25.92 -7.70
CA ASN A 450 -25.52 -25.00 -7.99
C ASN A 450 -25.16 -24.02 -9.11
N PHE A 451 -23.90 -23.59 -9.17
CA PHE A 451 -23.39 -22.66 -10.18
C PHE A 451 -23.36 -23.29 -11.59
N VAL A 452 -22.75 -24.47 -11.74
CA VAL A 452 -22.63 -25.15 -13.06
C VAL A 452 -23.96 -25.65 -13.62
N ALA A 453 -24.96 -25.82 -12.76
CA ALA A 453 -26.32 -26.12 -13.22
C ALA A 453 -26.95 -24.96 -14.01
N GLN A 454 -26.42 -23.74 -13.87
CA GLN A 454 -26.93 -22.52 -14.51
C GLN A 454 -25.92 -21.88 -15.46
N ARG A 455 -24.61 -22.03 -15.20
CA ARG A 455 -23.51 -21.32 -15.85
C ARG A 455 -22.28 -22.23 -15.99
N ASP A 456 -21.92 -22.62 -17.22
CA ASP A 456 -20.85 -23.60 -17.49
C ASP A 456 -19.93 -23.19 -18.66
N THR A 457 -19.88 -21.91 -19.02
CA THR A 457 -18.91 -21.44 -20.03
C THR A 457 -17.50 -21.36 -19.44
N VAL A 458 -16.48 -21.29 -20.29
CA VAL A 458 -15.09 -21.09 -19.83
C VAL A 458 -14.97 -19.86 -18.94
N ASN A 459 -15.54 -18.72 -19.35
CA ASN A 459 -15.52 -17.49 -18.56
C ASN A 459 -16.26 -17.65 -17.23
N ASP A 460 -17.39 -18.36 -17.19
CA ASP A 460 -18.10 -18.64 -15.93
C ASP A 460 -17.24 -19.46 -14.96
N LEU A 461 -16.58 -20.50 -15.46
CA LEU A 461 -15.73 -21.38 -14.65
C LEU A 461 -14.48 -20.64 -14.15
N ILE A 462 -13.91 -19.74 -14.96
CA ILE A 462 -12.82 -18.85 -14.53
C ILE A 462 -13.28 -17.92 -13.41
N LEU A 463 -14.43 -17.26 -13.56
CA LEU A 463 -14.99 -16.41 -12.49
C LEU A 463 -15.24 -17.21 -11.21
N PHE A 464 -15.70 -18.45 -11.33
CA PHE A 464 -15.91 -19.34 -10.19
C PHE A 464 -14.58 -19.71 -9.50
N LEU A 465 -13.55 -20.09 -10.27
CA LEU A 465 -12.23 -20.39 -9.74
C LEU A 465 -11.65 -19.17 -9.00
N THR A 466 -11.69 -17.99 -9.63
CA THR A 466 -11.23 -16.74 -9.00
C THR A 466 -12.01 -16.41 -7.73
N ALA A 467 -13.34 -16.60 -7.72
CA ALA A 467 -14.16 -16.40 -6.53
C ALA A 467 -13.72 -17.30 -5.37
N MET A 468 -13.38 -18.55 -5.68
CA MET A 468 -12.95 -19.56 -4.71
C MET A 468 -11.55 -19.25 -4.16
N GLU A 469 -10.59 -18.94 -5.04
CA GLU A 469 -9.21 -18.61 -4.65
C GLU A 469 -9.13 -17.34 -3.79
N THR A 470 -9.91 -16.32 -4.15
CA THR A 470 -9.96 -15.04 -3.43
C THR A 470 -10.93 -15.06 -2.24
N ASN A 471 -11.78 -16.09 -2.15
CA ASN A 471 -12.96 -16.17 -1.28
C ASN A 471 -13.99 -15.04 -1.49
N GLN A 472 -13.92 -14.29 -2.60
CA GLN A 472 -14.80 -13.15 -2.88
C GLN A 472 -15.94 -13.55 -3.83
N MET A 473 -17.17 -13.61 -3.32
CA MET A 473 -18.35 -14.02 -4.09
C MET A 473 -18.74 -13.02 -5.20
N ARG A 474 -18.18 -11.81 -5.17
CA ARG A 474 -18.45 -10.76 -6.16
C ARG A 474 -18.07 -11.14 -7.59
N TYR A 475 -17.06 -12.01 -7.78
CA TYR A 475 -16.68 -12.50 -9.11
C TYR A 475 -17.83 -13.25 -9.80
N ILE A 476 -18.59 -14.06 -9.07
CA ILE A 476 -19.71 -14.80 -9.65
C ILE A 476 -21.05 -14.07 -9.54
N LYS A 477 -21.18 -13.08 -8.65
CA LYS A 477 -22.43 -12.34 -8.42
C LYS A 477 -22.53 -11.00 -9.16
N GLN A 478 -21.41 -10.32 -9.42
CA GLN A 478 -21.41 -8.91 -9.84
C GLN A 478 -20.51 -8.63 -11.06
N ALA A 479 -19.44 -9.42 -11.27
CA ALA A 479 -18.52 -9.21 -12.38
C ALA A 479 -19.16 -9.57 -13.73
N THR A 480 -18.77 -8.84 -14.77
CA THR A 480 -19.11 -9.16 -16.15
C THR A 480 -18.56 -10.52 -16.58
N VAL A 481 -19.36 -11.31 -17.29
CA VAL A 481 -18.95 -12.61 -17.84
C VAL A 481 -18.06 -12.43 -19.07
N ASP A 482 -18.31 -11.39 -19.85
CA ASP A 482 -17.55 -11.09 -21.08
C ASP A 482 -16.32 -10.23 -20.76
N PHE A 483 -15.52 -10.64 -19.77
CA PHE A 483 -14.26 -9.95 -19.42
C PHE A 483 -13.15 -10.18 -20.44
N VAL A 484 -13.26 -11.25 -21.25
CA VAL A 484 -12.58 -11.43 -22.53
C VAL A 484 -13.65 -11.72 -23.58
N ASN A 485 -13.90 -10.75 -24.47
CA ASN A 485 -14.92 -10.87 -25.52
C ASN A 485 -14.34 -11.51 -26.80
N GLU A 486 -15.17 -11.88 -27.77
CA GLU A 486 -14.72 -12.55 -29.02
C GLU A 486 -13.62 -11.79 -29.78
N TYR A 487 -13.67 -10.45 -29.80
CA TYR A 487 -12.62 -9.64 -30.43
C TYR A 487 -11.28 -9.76 -29.69
N ASP A 488 -11.30 -9.76 -28.35
CA ASP A 488 -10.09 -9.97 -27.56
C ASP A 488 -9.51 -11.37 -27.80
N LYS A 489 -10.35 -12.38 -28.01
CA LYS A 489 -9.92 -13.76 -28.32
C LYS A 489 -9.19 -13.85 -29.66
N GLU A 490 -9.68 -13.15 -30.68
CA GLU A 490 -9.01 -13.05 -31.99
C GLU A 490 -7.67 -12.30 -31.92
N LEU A 491 -7.45 -11.46 -30.91
CA LEU A 491 -6.16 -10.81 -30.71
C LEU A 491 -5.16 -11.69 -29.93
N ILE A 492 -5.66 -12.57 -29.06
CA ILE A 492 -4.83 -13.50 -28.28
C ILE A 492 -4.30 -14.65 -29.15
N HIS A 493 -5.05 -15.04 -30.18
CA HIS A 493 -4.78 -16.18 -31.08
C HIS A 493 -4.38 -15.73 -32.48
#